data_AF-A0A928ZY15-F1
#
_entry.id   AF-A0A928ZY15-F1
#
_cell.length_a   1.000
_cell.length_b   1.000
_cell.length_c   1.000
_cell.angle_alpha   90.00
_cell.angle_beta   90.00
_cell.angle_gamma   90.00
#
_symmetry.space_group_name_H-M   'P 1'
#
loop_
_entity.id
_entity.type
_entity.pdbx_description
1 polymer ?
#
loop_
_entity_poly.entity_id
_entity_poly.type
_entity_poly.pdbx_seq_one_letter_code
_entity_poly.pdbx_strand_id
1 'polypeptide(L)'
;SFPLAGTRAWGGYELVRLCERLSGEDAKVSTMSLGLLRGVRNFANFFQWGWQFADRLAFAEVSAGSEPLDADMDGVYSTFGIDKSEITTVEEYMGEYFNRILKKLKELDFESGRESKRKLPF
;
A
#
# COMPACT_ATOMS: atom_id res chain seq x y z
N SER A 1 -22.86 -2.39 -15.24
CA SER A 1 -21.71 -1.82 -14.52
C SER A 1 -20.55 -2.78 -14.70
N PHE A 2 -19.33 -2.30 -14.96
CA PHE A 2 -18.15 -3.15 -15.09
C PHE A 2 -17.32 -3.06 -13.80
N PRO A 3 -17.04 -4.17 -13.10
CA PRO A 3 -16.20 -4.16 -11.91
C PRO A 3 -14.75 -3.78 -12.24
N LEU A 4 -14.02 -3.31 -11.23
CA LEU A 4 -12.59 -3.01 -11.30
C LEU A 4 -11.88 -3.68 -10.12
N ALA A 5 -11.76 -5.01 -10.18
CA ALA A 5 -11.19 -5.84 -9.11
C ALA A 5 -9.81 -6.43 -9.44
N GLY A 6 -9.35 -6.34 -10.70
CA GLY A 6 -8.06 -6.87 -11.13
C GLY A 6 -8.04 -8.39 -11.31
N THR A 7 -6.85 -8.99 -11.33
CA THR A 7 -6.70 -10.43 -11.65
C THR A 7 -7.16 -11.36 -10.52
N ARG A 8 -7.05 -10.92 -9.27
CA ARG A 8 -7.47 -11.64 -8.05
C ARG A 8 -7.62 -10.70 -6.86
N ALA A 9 -8.44 -11.08 -5.89
CA ALA A 9 -8.61 -10.35 -4.64
C ALA A 9 -7.43 -10.57 -3.67
N TRP A 10 -7.05 -9.52 -2.94
CA TRP A 10 -5.94 -9.52 -1.99
C TRP A 10 -6.41 -9.32 -0.55
N GLY A 11 -5.90 -10.15 0.35
CA GLY A 11 -6.04 -9.92 1.79
C GLY A 11 -5.00 -8.94 2.31
N GLY A 12 -5.35 -8.13 3.33
CA GLY A 12 -4.42 -7.19 3.95
C GLY A 12 -3.14 -7.87 4.47
N TYR A 13 -3.27 -9.01 5.16
CA TYR A 13 -2.13 -9.80 5.63
C TYR A 13 -1.27 -10.38 4.49
N GLU A 14 -1.88 -10.65 3.35
CA GLU A 14 -1.17 -11.18 2.19
C GLU A 14 -0.31 -10.09 1.54
N LEU A 15 -0.85 -8.88 1.40
CA LEU A 15 -0.10 -7.71 0.96
C LEU A 15 1.05 -7.37 1.91
N VAL A 16 0.82 -7.43 3.22
CA VAL A 16 1.89 -7.23 4.21
C VAL A 16 3.02 -8.24 4.00
N ARG A 17 2.70 -9.53 3.88
CA ARG A 17 3.70 -10.58 3.60
C ARG A 17 4.42 -10.40 2.26
N LEU A 18 3.73 -9.89 1.24
CA LEU A 18 4.37 -9.53 -0.03
C LEU A 18 5.41 -8.43 0.20
N CYS A 19 5.05 -7.37 0.91
CA CYS A 19 5.96 -6.28 1.24
C CYS A 19 7.16 -6.76 2.07
N GLU A 20 6.96 -7.60 3.10
CA GLU A 20 8.04 -8.18 3.91
C GLU A 20 9.06 -8.95 3.06
N ARG A 21 8.57 -9.77 2.12
CA ARG A 21 9.43 -10.52 1.20
C ARG A 21 10.22 -9.60 0.25
N LEU A 22 9.61 -8.50 -0.21
CA LEU A 22 10.23 -7.56 -1.12
C LEU A 22 11.21 -6.60 -0.42
N SER A 23 10.93 -6.22 0.83
CA SER A 23 11.81 -5.37 1.64
C SER A 23 12.94 -6.14 2.30
N GLY A 24 12.72 -7.43 2.62
CA GLY A 24 13.60 -8.21 3.48
C GLY A 24 13.48 -7.88 4.97
N GLU A 25 12.42 -7.17 5.37
CA GLU A 25 12.19 -6.67 6.74
C GLU A 25 10.82 -7.08 7.25
N ASP A 26 10.74 -7.47 8.52
CA ASP A 26 9.48 -7.88 9.16
C ASP A 26 8.60 -6.66 9.49
N ALA A 27 7.30 -6.77 9.19
CA ALA A 27 6.34 -5.71 9.47
C ALA A 27 5.89 -5.74 10.93
N LYS A 28 5.86 -4.57 11.56
CA LYS A 28 5.28 -4.40 12.89
C LYS A 28 3.78 -4.22 12.77
N VAL A 29 3.03 -5.30 12.93
CA VAL A 29 1.56 -5.30 12.85
C VAL A 29 0.97 -5.10 14.25
N SER A 30 0.06 -4.14 14.39
CA SER A 30 -0.71 -3.91 15.62
C SER A 30 -2.20 -4.08 15.34
N THR A 31 -2.84 -5.00 16.04
CA THR A 31 -4.29 -5.24 15.95
C THR A 31 -5.01 -4.34 16.94
N MET A 32 -5.89 -3.48 16.44
CA MET A 32 -6.68 -2.54 17.25
C MET A 32 -8.17 -2.82 17.11
N SER A 33 -8.95 -2.45 18.12
CA SER A 33 -10.41 -2.54 18.04
C SER A 33 -10.99 -1.40 17.20
N LEU A 34 -12.11 -1.65 16.53
CA LEU A 34 -12.83 -0.63 15.75
C LEU A 34 -13.24 0.59 16.60
N GLY A 35 -13.59 0.37 17.88
CA GLY A 35 -13.93 1.44 18.79
C GLY A 35 -12.77 2.41 19.05
N LEU A 36 -11.55 1.89 19.21
CA LEU A 36 -10.36 2.71 19.38
C LEU A 36 -10.05 3.52 18.11
N LEU A 37 -10.13 2.89 16.94
CA LEU A 37 -9.91 3.55 15.65
C LEU A 37 -10.91 4.69 15.41
N ARG A 38 -12.20 4.49 15.77
CA ARG A 38 -13.22 5.54 15.73
C ARG A 38 -12.89 6.73 16.63
N GLY A 39 -12.45 6.46 17.86
CA GLY A 39 -12.06 7.52 18.80
C GLY A 39 -10.89 8.35 18.28
N VAL A 40 -9.85 7.68 17.78
CA VAL A 40 -8.68 8.35 17.18
C VAL A 40 -9.07 9.14 15.93
N ARG A 41 -9.96 8.60 15.08
CA ARG A 41 -10.48 9.31 13.89
C ARG A 41 -11.19 10.61 14.28
N ASN A 42 -12.08 10.55 15.27
CA ASN A 42 -12.82 11.72 15.72
C ASN A 42 -11.89 12.79 16.32
N PHE A 43 -10.88 12.37 17.07
CA PHE A 43 -9.85 13.27 17.58
C PHE A 43 -9.02 13.90 16.44
N ALA A 44 -8.61 13.10 15.45
CA ALA A 44 -7.87 13.60 14.29
C ALA A 44 -8.72 14.57 13.44
N ASN A 45 -10.03 14.36 13.34
CA ASN A 45 -10.95 15.24 12.62
C ASN A 45 -11.14 16.63 13.27
N PHE A 46 -10.87 16.76 14.56
CA PHE A 46 -10.96 18.03 15.27
C PHE A 46 -9.91 19.04 14.77
N PHE A 47 -8.77 18.55 14.27
CA PHE A 47 -7.70 19.40 13.77
C PHE A 47 -7.58 19.29 12.25
N GLN A 48 -7.52 20.41 11.54
CA GLN A 48 -7.43 20.41 10.07
C GLN A 48 -6.24 19.63 9.52
N TRP A 49 -5.10 19.65 10.23
CA TRP A 49 -3.91 18.87 9.84
C TRP A 49 -4.10 17.35 9.99
N GLY A 50 -5.08 16.91 10.78
CA GLY A 50 -5.39 15.50 11.03
C GLY A 50 -6.35 14.88 10.03
N TRP A 51 -6.97 15.66 9.14
CA TRP A 51 -7.98 15.15 8.20
C TRP A 51 -7.47 14.03 7.28
N GLN A 52 -6.28 14.19 6.71
CA GLN A 52 -5.70 13.15 5.84
C GLN A 52 -5.46 11.82 6.58
N PHE A 53 -5.11 11.91 7.87
CA PHE A 53 -4.94 10.72 8.71
C PHE A 53 -6.29 10.12 9.09
N ALA A 54 -7.27 10.96 9.46
CA ALA A 54 -8.63 10.54 9.78
C ALA A 54 -9.33 9.84 8.61
N ASP A 55 -9.12 10.33 7.38
CA ASP A 55 -9.66 9.73 6.15
C ASP A 55 -9.10 8.32 5.91
N ARG A 56 -7.79 8.12 6.12
CA ARG A 56 -7.19 6.78 6.04
C ARG A 56 -7.72 5.85 7.12
N LEU A 57 -7.96 6.37 8.31
CA LEU A 57 -8.49 5.59 9.42
C LEU A 57 -9.95 5.17 9.19
N ALA A 58 -10.73 6.00 8.49
CA ALA A 58 -12.10 5.67 8.08
C ALA A 58 -12.16 4.41 7.22
N PHE A 59 -11.13 4.16 6.39
CA PHE A 59 -11.07 2.99 5.52
C PHE A 59 -11.00 1.67 6.31
N ALA A 60 -10.52 1.69 7.55
CA ALA A 60 -10.50 0.51 8.41
C ALA A 60 -11.91 -0.04 8.66
N GLU A 61 -12.93 0.83 8.70
CA GLU A 61 -14.32 0.41 8.87
C GLU A 61 -14.87 -0.28 7.62
N VAL A 62 -14.49 0.20 6.43
CA VAL A 62 -14.85 -0.41 5.14
C VAL A 62 -14.21 -1.79 5.02
N SER A 63 -12.94 -1.90 5.41
CA SER A 63 -12.20 -3.17 5.37
C SER A 63 -12.71 -4.20 6.38
N ALA A 64 -13.32 -3.73 7.48
CA ALA A 64 -13.93 -4.58 8.50
C ALA A 64 -15.41 -4.91 8.22
N GLY A 65 -15.96 -4.39 7.13
CA GLY A 65 -17.33 -4.70 6.70
C GLY A 65 -17.50 -6.18 6.37
N SER A 66 -18.76 -6.63 6.35
CA SER A 66 -19.13 -8.01 5.99
C SER A 66 -19.24 -8.24 4.49
N GLU A 67 -19.18 -7.19 3.68
CA GLU A 67 -19.31 -7.30 2.23
C GLU A 67 -17.96 -7.73 1.63
N PRO A 68 -17.93 -8.79 0.81
CA PRO A 68 -16.70 -9.19 0.14
C PRO A 68 -16.26 -8.10 -0.84
N LEU A 69 -14.97 -7.76 -0.78
CA LEU A 69 -14.34 -6.78 -1.69
C LEU A 69 -13.72 -7.49 -2.89
N ASP A 70 -14.44 -8.46 -3.47
CA ASP A 70 -14.06 -9.16 -4.68
C ASP A 70 -15.15 -9.03 -5.75
N ALA A 71 -14.73 -9.15 -7.02
CA ALA A 71 -15.64 -9.19 -8.14
C ALA A 71 -15.00 -9.94 -9.30
N ASP A 72 -15.81 -10.68 -10.04
CA ASP A 72 -15.36 -11.38 -11.24
C ASP A 72 -15.11 -10.39 -12.40
N MET A 73 -13.95 -10.51 -13.02
CA MET A 73 -13.50 -9.67 -14.14
C MET A 73 -13.63 -10.36 -15.50
N ASP A 74 -13.98 -11.64 -15.55
CA ASP A 74 -14.00 -12.40 -16.82
C ASP A 74 -14.97 -11.81 -17.85
N GLY A 75 -16.12 -11.28 -17.39
CA GLY A 75 -17.07 -10.54 -18.22
C GLY A 75 -16.53 -9.20 -18.74
N VAL A 76 -15.69 -8.51 -17.95
CA VAL A 76 -15.05 -7.25 -18.33
C VAL A 76 -14.01 -7.51 -19.42
N TYR A 77 -13.14 -8.49 -19.21
CA TYR A 77 -12.11 -8.88 -20.18
C TYR A 77 -12.72 -9.25 -21.53
N SER A 78 -13.78 -10.08 -21.51
CA SER A 78 -14.50 -10.48 -22.72
C SER A 78 -15.15 -9.30 -23.45
N THR A 79 -15.73 -8.35 -22.70
CA THR A 79 -16.45 -7.20 -23.31
C THR A 79 -15.50 -6.20 -23.95
N PHE A 80 -14.33 -5.98 -23.35
CA PHE A 80 -13.34 -5.01 -23.86
C PHE A 80 -12.25 -5.65 -24.73
N GLY A 81 -12.28 -6.97 -24.93
CA GLY A 81 -11.28 -7.69 -25.72
C GLY A 81 -9.87 -7.63 -25.12
N ILE A 82 -9.78 -7.57 -23.79
CA ILE A 82 -8.52 -7.49 -23.05
C ILE A 82 -8.05 -8.91 -22.73
N ASP A 83 -6.81 -9.24 -23.06
CA ASP A 83 -6.20 -10.49 -22.60
C ASP A 83 -5.84 -10.36 -21.11
N LYS A 84 -6.25 -11.35 -20.32
CA LYS A 84 -5.93 -11.42 -18.89
C LYS A 84 -4.42 -11.44 -18.65
N SER A 85 -3.61 -11.96 -19.58
CA SER A 85 -2.15 -11.95 -19.47
C SER A 85 -1.51 -10.57 -19.64
N GLU A 86 -2.22 -9.61 -20.24
CA GLU A 86 -1.73 -8.23 -20.38
C GLU A 86 -1.93 -7.41 -19.09
N ILE A 87 -2.77 -7.90 -18.17
CA ILE A 87 -3.02 -7.23 -16.89
C ILE A 87 -1.88 -7.52 -15.92
N THR A 88 -1.14 -6.47 -15.55
CA THR A 88 -0.09 -6.54 -14.54
C THR A 88 -0.62 -7.04 -13.20
N THR A 89 0.12 -7.95 -12.59
CA THR A 89 -0.20 -8.48 -11.25
C THR A 89 0.29 -7.54 -10.14
N VAL A 90 -0.29 -7.66 -8.95
CA VAL A 90 0.15 -6.86 -7.80
C VAL A 90 1.57 -7.21 -7.42
N GLU A 91 1.97 -8.48 -7.50
CA GLU A 91 3.33 -8.94 -7.23
C GLU A 91 4.34 -8.31 -8.18
N GLU A 92 4.06 -8.34 -9.48
CA GLU A 92 4.92 -7.75 -10.51
C GLU A 92 5.06 -6.23 -10.31
N TYR A 93 3.93 -5.54 -10.16
CA TYR A 93 3.93 -4.10 -9.90
C TYR A 93 4.71 -3.74 -8.62
N MET A 94 4.46 -4.45 -7.51
CA MET A 94 5.14 -4.18 -6.25
C MET A 94 6.63 -4.52 -6.33
N GLY A 95 7.00 -5.59 -7.04
CA GLY A 95 8.41 -5.94 -7.29
C GLY A 95 9.15 -4.83 -8.03
N GLU A 96 8.57 -4.31 -9.12
CA GLU A 96 9.16 -3.17 -9.83
C GLU A 96 9.24 -1.91 -8.96
N TYR A 97 8.17 -1.61 -8.23
CA TYR A 97 8.09 -0.46 -7.35
C TYR A 97 9.18 -0.52 -6.27
N PHE A 98 9.30 -1.66 -5.58
CA PHE A 98 10.32 -1.86 -4.54
C PHE A 98 11.74 -1.76 -5.11
N ASN A 99 11.99 -2.32 -6.29
CA ASN A 99 13.29 -2.17 -6.97
C ASN A 99 13.63 -0.70 -7.24
N ARG A 100 12.66 0.10 -7.69
CA ARG A 100 12.85 1.53 -7.98
C ARG A 100 13.10 2.32 -6.70
N ILE A 101 12.28 2.14 -5.67
CA ILE A 101 12.39 2.93 -4.43
C ILE A 101 13.63 2.55 -3.62
N LEU A 102 13.98 1.26 -3.49
CA LEU A 102 15.18 0.82 -2.79
C LEU A 102 16.45 1.30 -3.49
N LYS A 103 16.47 1.32 -4.82
CA LYS A 103 17.56 1.91 -5.59
C LYS A 103 17.70 3.41 -5.30
N LYS A 104 16.58 4.14 -5.29
CA LYS A 104 16.56 5.57 -4.99
C LYS A 104 17.02 5.89 -3.56
N LEU A 105 16.61 5.09 -2.58
CA LEU A 105 17.06 5.23 -1.20
C LEU A 105 18.59 5.01 -1.07
N LYS A 106 19.14 3.97 -1.72
CA LYS A 106 20.59 3.73 -1.74
C LYS A 106 21.38 4.86 -2.40
N GLU A 107 20.85 5.45 -3.47
CA GLU A 107 21.45 6.60 -4.13
C GLU A 107 21.52 7.81 -3.18
N LEU A 108 20.43 8.12 -2.47
CA LEU A 108 20.35 9.22 -1.51
C LEU A 108 21.27 9.03 -0.28
N ASP A 109 21.37 7.80 0.24
CA ASP A 109 22.28 7.48 1.35
C ASP A 109 23.75 7.66 0.94
N PHE A 110 24.09 7.31 -0.30
CA PHE A 110 25.44 7.51 -0.83
C PHE A 110 25.77 8.99 -1.05
N GLU A 111 24.82 9.78 -1.53
CA GLU A 111 24.97 11.23 -1.71
C GLU A 111 25.15 11.95 -0.37
N SER A 112 24.30 11.67 0.62
CA SER A 112 24.42 12.24 1.98
C SER A 112 25.72 11.84 2.69
N GLY A 113 26.18 10.59 2.50
CA GLY A 113 27.49 10.13 2.95
C GLY A 113 28.67 10.83 2.28
N ARG A 114 28.53 11.28 1.03
CA ARG A 114 29.55 12.08 0.32
C ARG A 114 29.56 13.54 0.77
N GLU A 115 28.40 14.14 0.96
CA GLU A 115 28.30 15.53 1.45
C GLU A 115 28.86 15.68 2.88
N SER A 116 28.59 14.72 3.75
CA SER A 116 29.17 14.69 5.11
C SER A 116 30.70 14.56 5.09
N LYS A 117 31.27 13.73 4.19
CA LYS A 117 32.73 13.62 4.01
C LYS A 117 33.38 14.87 3.41
N ARG A 118 32.66 15.62 2.56
CA ARG A 118 33.13 16.88 1.96
C ARG A 118 33.19 18.04 2.96
N LYS A 119 32.43 17.98 4.06
CA LYS A 119 32.34 19.02 5.10
C LYS A 119 33.34 18.83 6.24
N LEU A 120 34.22 17.82 6.21
CA LEU A 120 35.32 17.66 7.15
C LEU A 120 36.56 18.40 6.62
N PRO A 121 36.92 19.56 7.17
CA PRO A 121 38.10 20.29 6.76
C PRO A 121 39.31 19.70 7.49
N PHE A 122 40.21 19.10 6.72
CA PHE A 122 41.60 19.51 6.83
C PHE A 122 41.80 20.64 5.80
#